data_AF-A0A9J6A1B8-F1
#
_entry.id   AF-A0A9J6A1B8-F1
#
_cell.length_a   1.000
_cell.length_b   1.000
_cell.length_c   1.000
_cell.angle_alpha   90.00
_cell.angle_beta   90.00
_cell.angle_gamma   90.00
#
_symmetry.space_group_name_H-M   'P 1'
#
loop_
_entity.id
_entity.type
_entity.pdbx_description
1 polymer ?
#
loop_
_entity_poly.entity_id
_entity_poly.type
_entity_poly.pdbx_seq_one_letter_code
_entity_poly.pdbx_strand_id
1 'polypeptide(L)'
;MEPQRAVSVYEGAIRYIVCLERKTCSCGRFQHDEIPCAHAMTVLKKKSIKGVHPYSSDYYKHDALTNTYALPIEPMPDKYDWIAPESILEVVLPPRYEKMPGRPRKKRKKNPDEKITTNTNCCGQCGKEGHNRRTCTFFPKDS
;
A
#
# COMPACT_ATOMS: atom_id res chain seq x y z
N MET A 1 37.49 19.99 15.79
CA MET A 1 36.32 19.43 15.09
C MET A 1 35.53 18.64 16.12
N GLU A 2 34.34 19.12 16.47
CA GLU A 2 33.49 18.51 17.50
C GLU A 2 32.98 17.15 16.98
N PRO A 3 32.96 16.07 17.77
CA PRO A 3 32.52 14.77 17.28
C PRO A 3 31.04 14.82 16.90
N GLN A 4 30.73 14.41 15.66
CA GLN A 4 29.37 14.27 15.13
C GLN A 4 28.50 13.45 16.08
N ARG A 5 27.72 14.13 16.93
CA ARG A 5 27.12 13.49 18.10
C ARG A 5 25.84 12.75 17.70
N ALA A 6 26.01 11.49 17.30
CA ALA A 6 24.91 10.56 17.12
C ALA A 6 24.18 10.31 18.46
N VAL A 7 22.85 10.20 18.42
CA VAL A 7 21.98 10.03 19.58
C VAL A 7 21.26 8.70 19.46
N SER A 8 21.18 7.94 20.57
CA SER A 8 20.36 6.74 20.64
C SER A 8 18.91 7.06 21.03
N VAL A 9 17.97 6.48 20.30
CA VAL A 9 16.52 6.51 20.57
C VAL A 9 16.05 5.07 20.70
N TYR A 10 15.17 4.80 21.66
CA TYR A 10 14.59 3.47 21.87
C TYR A 10 13.10 3.48 21.52
N GLU A 11 12.66 2.48 20.78
CA GLU A 11 11.25 2.19 20.49
C GLU A 11 10.99 0.75 20.92
N GLY A 12 10.33 0.59 22.07
CA GLY A 12 10.29 -0.69 22.77
C GLY A 12 11.71 -1.18 23.08
N ALA A 13 12.04 -2.40 22.66
CA ALA A 13 13.36 -3.02 22.85
C ALA A 13 14.37 -2.69 21.74
N ILE A 14 13.96 -1.99 20.68
CA ILE A 14 14.82 -1.71 19.51
C ILE A 14 15.52 -0.37 19.72
N ARG A 15 16.83 -0.37 19.49
CA ARG A 15 17.66 0.84 19.53
C ARG A 15 17.89 1.38 18.13
N TYR A 16 17.59 2.66 17.94
CA TYR A 16 17.90 3.43 16.75
C TYR A 16 19.01 4.44 17.00
N ILE A 17 19.87 4.65 16.01
CA ILE A 17 20.95 5.64 16.02
C ILE A 17 20.56 6.76 15.06
N VAL A 18 20.50 7.98 15.57
CA VAL A 18 20.11 9.19 14.82
C VAL A 18 21.29 10.14 14.77
N CYS A 19 21.65 10.62 13.59
CA CYS A 19 22.59 11.73 13.39
C CYS A 19 21.86 12.86 12.67
N LEU A 20 21.55 13.94 13.39
CA LEU A 20 20.81 15.08 12.82
C LEU A 20 21.63 15.86 11.78
N GLU A 21 22.93 16.00 12.01
CA GLU A 21 23.85 16.73 11.11
C GLU A 21 24.00 16.01 9.77
N ARG A 22 24.14 14.68 9.80
CA ARG A 22 24.20 13.84 8.60
C ARG A 22 22.82 13.50 8.03
N LYS A 23 21.74 13.96 8.66
CA LYS A 23 20.35 13.63 8.32
C LYS A 23 20.12 12.11 8.17
N THR A 24 20.67 11.31 9.09
CA THR A 24 20.58 9.83 9.03
C THR A 24 19.92 9.23 10.26
N CYS A 25 19.21 8.12 10.05
CA CYS A 25 18.71 7.25 11.10
C CYS A 25 18.91 5.77 10.73
N SER A 26 19.22 4.92 11.71
CA SER A 26 19.33 3.47 11.46
C SER A 26 18.00 2.81 11.06
N CYS A 27 16.86 3.51 11.14
CA CYS A 27 15.60 3.04 10.55
C CYS A 27 15.52 3.24 9.03
N GLY A 28 16.47 3.96 8.41
CA GLY A 28 16.56 4.21 6.97
C GLY A 28 15.61 5.29 6.44
N ARG A 29 14.52 5.59 7.14
CA ARG A 29 13.49 6.56 6.71
C ARG A 29 14.02 7.97 6.53
N PHE A 30 14.90 8.43 7.41
CA PHE A 30 15.44 9.79 7.32
C PHE A 30 16.25 10.00 6.03
N GLN A 31 16.98 8.98 5.60
CA GLN A 31 17.75 9.01 4.36
C GLN A 31 16.85 8.86 3.13
N HIS A 32 15.85 7.99 3.20
CA HIS A 32 14.98 7.69 2.07
C HIS A 32 13.98 8.80 1.77
N ASP A 33 13.31 9.29 2.81
CA ASP A 33 12.28 10.32 2.69
C ASP A 33 12.90 11.73 2.72
N GLU A 34 14.20 11.84 3.04
CA GLU A 34 14.93 13.11 3.20
C GLU A 34 14.28 14.13 4.14
N ILE A 35 13.41 13.65 5.04
CA ILE A 35 12.73 14.40 6.10
C ILE A 35 12.92 13.68 7.43
N PRO A 36 12.93 14.40 8.56
CA PRO A 36 13.08 13.78 9.87
C PRO A 36 12.03 12.69 10.13
N CYS A 37 12.50 11.45 10.30
CA CYS A 37 11.66 10.33 10.71
C CYS A 37 11.18 10.51 12.17
N ALA A 38 10.27 9.64 12.63
CA ALA A 38 9.78 9.68 14.01
C ALA A 38 10.91 9.70 15.05
N HIS A 39 11.98 8.91 14.86
CA HIS A 39 13.14 8.90 15.74
C HIS A 39 13.96 10.19 15.68
N ALA A 40 14.14 10.79 14.50
CA ALA A 40 14.82 12.07 14.37
C ALA A 40 14.01 13.20 15.05
N MET A 41 12.68 13.16 14.91
CA MET A 41 11.76 14.08 15.57
C MET A 41 11.83 13.99 17.09
N THR A 42 11.96 12.79 17.67
CA THR A 42 12.14 12.65 19.13
C THR A 42 13.45 13.27 19.61
N VAL A 43 14.55 13.13 18.84
CA VAL A 43 15.84 13.77 19.17
C VAL A 43 15.74 15.29 19.09
N LEU A 44 15.11 15.83 18.04
CA LEU A 44 14.89 17.27 17.88
C LEU A 44 14.10 17.85 19.06
N LYS A 45 13.01 17.17 19.45
CA LYS A 45 12.19 17.54 20.61
C LYS A 45 12.99 17.49 21.91
N LYS A 46 13.79 16.45 22.13
CA LYS A 46 14.65 16.30 23.32
C LYS A 46 15.71 17.39 23.42
N LYS A 47 16.24 17.86 22.29
CA LYS A 47 17.19 18.97 22.21
C LYS A 47 16.52 20.36 22.23
N SER A 48 15.19 20.43 22.38
CA SER A 48 14.41 21.69 22.36
C SER A 48 14.60 22.52 21.08
N ILE A 49 14.87 21.85 19.95
CA ILE A 49 15.03 22.49 18.65
C ILE A 49 13.63 22.76 18.07
N LYS A 50 13.26 24.02 17.92
CA LYS A 50 11.91 24.43 17.45
C LYS A 50 11.73 24.34 15.94
N GLY A 51 12.82 24.43 15.16
CA GLY A 51 12.78 24.41 13.70
C GLY A 51 13.15 23.05 13.12
N VAL A 52 12.20 22.37 12.48
CA VAL A 52 12.42 21.09 11.79
C VAL A 52 12.98 21.30 10.38
N HIS A 53 12.59 22.39 9.72
CA HIS A 53 12.96 22.69 8.32
C HIS A 53 14.45 22.56 7.98
N PRO A 54 15.43 22.97 8.84
CA PRO A 54 16.85 22.80 8.53
C PRO A 54 17.29 21.33 8.37
N TYR A 55 16.53 20.41 8.96
CA TYR A 55 16.81 18.98 8.94
C TYR A 55 16.12 18.25 7.79
N SER A 56 15.20 18.91 7.08
CA SER A 56 14.62 18.40 5.84
C SER A 56 15.51 18.74 4.64
N SER A 57 15.32 18.03 3.53
CA SER A 57 15.93 18.38 2.24
C SER A 57 15.31 19.61 1.62
N ASP A 58 16.06 20.24 0.73
CA ASP A 58 15.64 21.44 0.00
C ASP A 58 14.44 21.17 -0.92
N TYR A 59 14.25 19.91 -1.35
CA TYR A 59 13.06 19.49 -2.12
C TYR A 59 11.74 19.81 -1.44
N TYR A 60 11.72 19.90 -0.10
CA TYR A 60 10.52 20.20 0.69
C TYR A 60 10.38 21.69 1.02
N LYS A 61 11.25 22.56 0.48
CA LYS A 61 11.16 24.00 0.68
C LYS A 61 10.22 24.62 -0.36
N HIS A 62 9.63 25.75 0.03
CA HIS A 62 8.77 26.55 -0.84
C HIS A 62 9.48 26.89 -2.17
N ASP A 63 10.76 27.27 -2.12
CA ASP A 63 11.52 27.63 -3.32
C ASP A 63 11.61 26.48 -4.33
N ALA A 64 11.80 25.24 -3.86
CA ALA A 64 11.81 24.06 -4.74
C ALA A 64 10.44 23.84 -5.39
N LEU A 65 9.35 24.03 -4.64
CA LEU A 65 8.00 23.98 -5.19
C LEU A 65 7.79 25.08 -6.25
N THR A 66 8.12 26.34 -5.95
CA THR A 66 7.98 27.45 -6.90
C THR A 66 8.81 27.22 -8.16
N ASN A 67 10.05 26.76 -8.01
CA ASN A 67 10.93 26.47 -9.15
C ASN A 67 10.41 25.32 -10.01
N THR A 68 9.78 24.32 -9.41
CA THR A 68 9.18 23.18 -10.13
C THR A 68 8.05 23.64 -11.07
N TYR A 69 7.30 24.67 -10.67
CA TYR A 69 6.20 25.26 -11.44
C TYR A 69 6.54 26.63 -12.04
N ALA A 70 7.82 26.98 -12.11
CA ALA A 70 8.26 28.26 -12.68
C ALA A 70 8.00 28.34 -14.20
N LEU A 71 7.97 27.18 -14.86
CA LEU A 71 7.61 27.08 -16.27
C LEU A 71 6.10 26.90 -16.42
N PRO A 72 5.47 27.57 -17.40
CA PRO A 72 4.05 27.39 -17.67
C PRO A 72 3.78 25.94 -18.06
N ILE A 73 2.78 25.33 -17.42
CA ILE A 73 2.25 24.03 -17.86
C ILE A 73 1.35 24.32 -19.06
N GLU A 74 1.82 23.96 -20.24
CA GLU A 74 0.99 24.02 -21.45
C GLU A 74 -0.13 22.97 -21.33
N PRO A 75 -1.40 23.37 -21.49
CA PRO A 75 -2.49 22.40 -21.50
C PRO A 75 -2.29 21.45 -22.68
N MET A 76 -2.60 20.17 -22.46
CA MET A 76 -2.61 19.20 -23.54
C MET A 76 -3.61 19.68 -24.62
N PRO A 77 -3.19 19.79 -25.89
CA PRO A 77 -4.12 20.13 -26.97
C PRO A 77 -5.21 19.06 -27.10
N ASP A 78 -6.30 19.37 -27.80
CA ASP A 78 -7.33 18.37 -28.07
C ASP A 78 -6.72 17.21 -28.86
N LYS A 79 -7.25 16.00 -28.66
CA LYS A 79 -6.82 14.80 -29.41
C LYS A 79 -6.87 15.03 -30.92
N TYR A 80 -7.82 15.84 -31.41
CA TYR A 80 -7.92 16.17 -32.84
C TYR A 80 -6.74 17.02 -33.36
N ASP A 81 -6.04 17.73 -32.48
CA ASP A 81 -4.92 18.61 -32.81
C ASP A 81 -3.55 17.92 -32.64
N TRP A 82 -3.53 16.64 -32.23
CA TRP A 82 -2.29 15.92 -32.00
C TRP A 82 -1.61 15.55 -33.33
N ILE A 83 -0.43 16.12 -33.56
CA ILE A 83 0.45 15.71 -34.66
C ILE A 83 1.25 14.49 -34.18
N ALA A 84 0.66 13.29 -34.32
CA ALA A 84 1.35 12.04 -34.03
C ALA A 84 2.06 11.52 -35.30
N PRO A 85 3.38 11.24 -35.25
CA PRO A 85 4.06 10.56 -36.35
C PRO A 85 3.44 9.18 -36.60
N GLU A 86 3.46 8.75 -37.86
CA GLU A 86 2.77 7.54 -38.31
C GLU A 86 3.22 6.26 -37.57
N SER A 87 4.47 6.24 -37.08
CA SER A 87 5.02 5.18 -36.24
C SER A 87 4.35 5.03 -34.86
N ILE A 88 3.66 6.06 -34.35
CA ILE A 88 2.97 6.04 -33.04
C ILE A 88 1.48 5.67 -33.22
N LEU A 89 0.97 5.74 -34.46
CA LEU A 89 -0.38 5.28 -34.80
C LEU A 89 -0.48 3.74 -34.84
N GLU A 90 0.65 3.04 -34.75
CA GLU A 90 0.68 1.59 -34.67
C GLU A 90 0.00 1.15 -33.36
N VAL A 91 -1.04 0.31 -33.50
CA VAL A 91 -1.82 -0.17 -32.35
C VAL A 91 -0.92 -1.02 -31.46
N VAL A 92 -0.49 -0.46 -30.32
CA VAL A 92 0.23 -1.21 -29.29
C VAL A 92 -0.73 -2.23 -28.68
N LEU A 93 -0.63 -3.47 -29.11
CA LEU A 93 -1.36 -4.57 -28.50
C LEU A 93 -0.83 -4.80 -27.08
N PRO A 94 -1.71 -5.15 -26.11
CA PRO A 94 -1.24 -5.55 -24.80
C PRO A 94 -0.26 -6.73 -24.93
N PRO A 95 0.73 -6.85 -24.03
CA PRO A 95 1.61 -7.99 -24.01
C PRO A 95 0.78 -9.28 -23.97
N ARG A 96 1.23 -10.31 -24.67
CA ARG A 96 0.55 -11.61 -24.68
C ARG A 96 0.43 -12.08 -23.24
N TYR A 97 -0.80 -12.32 -22.79
CA TYR A 97 -1.03 -12.89 -21.48
C TYR A 97 -0.47 -14.31 -21.44
N GLU A 98 0.62 -14.50 -20.70
CA GLU A 98 1.16 -15.81 -20.39
C GLU A 98 0.73 -16.23 -18.99
N LYS A 99 -0.01 -17.34 -18.91
CA LYS A 99 -0.33 -17.96 -17.64
C LYS A 99 0.94 -18.62 -17.10
N MET A 100 1.55 -18.03 -16.06
CA MET A 100 2.73 -18.61 -15.43
C MET A 100 2.53 -20.10 -15.08
N PRO A 101 3.56 -20.95 -15.28
CA PRO A 101 3.50 -22.34 -14.86
C PRO A 101 3.26 -22.44 -13.36
N GLY A 102 2.23 -23.18 -12.99
CA GLY A 102 1.81 -23.32 -11.61
C GLY A 102 0.50 -24.07 -11.51
N ARG A 103 0.27 -24.70 -10.36
CA ARG A 103 -0.96 -25.46 -10.11
C ARG A 103 -2.17 -24.51 -10.19
N PRO A 104 -3.16 -24.76 -11.06
CA PRO A 104 -4.42 -24.03 -11.03
C PRO A 104 -5.01 -24.07 -9.62
N ARG A 105 -5.47 -22.92 -9.12
CA ARG A 105 -6.14 -22.85 -7.83
C ARG A 105 -7.39 -23.73 -7.86
N LYS A 106 -7.51 -24.69 -6.93
CA LYS A 106 -8.70 -25.54 -6.79
C LYS A 106 -9.96 -24.76 -6.42
N LYS A 107 -9.82 -23.60 -5.77
CA LYS A 107 -10.93 -22.74 -5.34
C LYS A 107 -10.76 -21.34 -5.91
N ARG A 108 -11.87 -20.77 -6.40
CA ARG A 108 -11.97 -19.37 -6.80
C ARG A 108 -11.64 -18.45 -5.61
N LYS A 109 -11.04 -17.28 -5.87
CA LYS A 109 -10.94 -16.20 -4.87
C LYS A 109 -12.34 -15.59 -4.67
N LYS A 110 -12.84 -15.62 -3.44
CA LYS A 110 -14.08 -14.93 -3.07
C LYS A 110 -13.79 -13.45 -2.85
N ASN A 111 -14.74 -12.59 -3.20
CA ASN A 111 -14.70 -11.17 -2.86
C ASN A 111 -14.96 -10.99 -1.36
N PRO A 112 -14.53 -9.86 -0.75
CA PRO A 112 -14.73 -9.60 0.69
C PRO A 112 -16.20 -9.71 1.12
N ASP A 113 -17.12 -9.35 0.23
CA ASP A 113 -18.56 -9.31 0.49
C ASP A 113 -19.28 -10.66 0.26
N GLU A 114 -18.58 -11.70 -0.23
CA GLU A 114 -19.18 -13.02 -0.44
C GLU A 114 -19.31 -13.79 0.89
N LYS A 115 -20.55 -13.88 1.40
CA LYS A 115 -20.88 -14.68 2.58
C LYS A 115 -20.60 -16.18 2.32
N ILE A 116 -19.94 -16.84 3.26
CA ILE A 116 -19.82 -18.31 3.26
C ILE A 116 -21.17 -18.87 3.68
N THR A 117 -22.03 -19.20 2.72
CA THR A 117 -23.15 -20.08 3.00
C THR A 117 -22.60 -21.49 3.19
N THR A 118 -22.54 -21.95 4.43
CA THR A 118 -22.51 -23.38 4.71
C THR A 118 -23.83 -23.92 4.18
N ASN A 119 -23.78 -24.58 3.03
CA ASN A 119 -24.96 -25.24 2.47
C ASN A 119 -25.23 -26.46 3.36
N THR A 120 -25.90 -26.23 4.49
CA THR A 120 -26.35 -27.31 5.35
C THR A 120 -27.50 -27.97 4.63
N ASN A 121 -27.21 -29.15 4.06
CA ASN A 121 -28.23 -29.96 3.42
C ASN A 121 -29.23 -30.39 4.50
N CYS A 122 -30.39 -29.72 4.54
CA CYS A 122 -31.53 -30.12 5.34
C CYS A 122 -32.33 -31.20 4.60
N CYS A 123 -32.86 -32.17 5.34
CA CYS A 123 -33.74 -33.17 4.79
C CYS A 123 -35.05 -32.52 4.31
N GLY A 124 -35.40 -32.67 3.03
CA GLY A 124 -36.65 -32.10 2.48
C GLY A 124 -37.95 -32.68 3.04
N GLN A 125 -37.91 -33.69 3.92
CA GLN A 125 -39.10 -34.28 4.56
C GLN A 125 -39.27 -33.87 6.03
N CYS A 126 -38.19 -33.76 6.81
CA CYS A 126 -38.26 -33.39 8.23
C CYS A 126 -37.56 -32.08 8.59
N GLY A 127 -36.89 -31.44 7.62
CA GLY A 127 -36.18 -30.18 7.79
C GLY A 127 -34.87 -30.25 8.58
N LYS A 128 -34.49 -31.42 9.12
CA LYS A 128 -33.27 -31.57 9.95
C LYS A 128 -32.03 -31.78 9.10
N GLU A 129 -30.90 -31.25 9.59
CA GLU A 129 -29.58 -31.43 8.99
C GLU A 129 -29.02 -32.84 9.25
N GLY A 130 -27.99 -33.23 8.49
CA GLY A 130 -27.22 -34.47 8.71
C GLY A 130 -27.73 -35.71 7.97
N HIS A 131 -28.84 -35.61 7.23
CA HIS A 131 -29.34 -36.69 6.37
C HIS A 131 -30.18 -36.14 5.21
N ASN A 132 -30.43 -36.96 4.19
CA ASN A 132 -31.28 -36.60 3.05
C ASN A 132 -32.65 -37.29 3.13
N ARG A 133 -33.57 -36.94 2.22
CA ARG A 133 -34.93 -37.52 2.19
C ARG A 133 -34.94 -39.06 2.07
N ARG A 134 -33.97 -39.65 1.37
CA ARG A 134 -33.89 -41.11 1.17
C ARG A 134 -33.56 -41.87 2.46
N THR A 135 -32.84 -41.24 3.38
CA THR A 135 -32.44 -41.82 4.67
C THR A 135 -33.24 -41.22 5.83
N CYS A 136 -34.38 -40.58 5.55
CA CYS A 136 -35.20 -39.94 6.57
C CYS A 136 -36.08 -40.98 7.28
N THR A 137 -35.98 -41.01 8.61
CA THR A 137 -36.81 -41.88 9.48
C THR A 137 -38.06 -41.16 10.02
N PHE A 138 -38.37 -39.97 9.50
CA PHE A 138 -39.56 -39.23 9.92
C PHE A 138 -40.81 -39.76 9.22
N PHE A 139 -41.74 -40.29 10.00
CA PHE A 139 -43.06 -40.71 9.54
C PHE A 139 -44.08 -39.60 9.86
N PRO A 140 -44.79 -39.04 8.85
CA PRO A 140 -45.91 -38.14 9.11
C PRO A 140 -46.99 -38.89 9.88
N LYS A 141 -47.61 -38.26 10.88
CA LYS A 141 -48.84 -38.78 11.50
C LYS A 141 -50.00 -38.41 10.59
N ASP A 142 -50.75 -39.39 10.12
CA ASP A 142 -51.98 -39.15 9.35
C ASP A 142 -52.98 -38.36 10.21
N SER A 143 -53.60 -37.33 9.62
CA SER A 143 -54.75 -36.60 10.20
C SER A 143 -56.05 -37.12 9.63
#